data_AF-A0A2V6HUA5-F1
#
_entry.id   AF-A0A2V6HUA5-F1
#
_cell.length_a   1.000
_cell.length_b   1.000
_cell.length_c   1.000
_cell.angle_alpha   90.00
_cell.angle_beta   90.00
_cell.angle_gamma   90.00
#
_symmetry.space_group_name_H-M   'P 1'
#
loop_
_entity.id
_entity.type
_entity.pdbx_description
1 polymer ?
#
loop_
_entity_poly.entity_id
_entity_poly.type
_entity_poly.pdbx_seq_one_letter_code
_entity_poly.pdbx_strand_id
1 'polypeptide(L)'
;IVINKPSGLVVHPGAGQREHTLVNALLHHFPKLSGIGGKERPGIVHRLDKETSGCLVVAKTDVAHRGLSGQFAARTIEKIYLALVAGKLRKSTGTVEEKIGRHPVDRQRMSTASRRGRAAKTEYRVLSSSNEMSLHIRCGSTFSILPIQFSATRSTAKRTPKLLHGKCCTLGN
;
A
#
# COMPACT_ATOMS: atom_id res chain seq x y z
N ILE A 1 10.76 14.42 3.13
CA ILE A 1 9.60 14.80 3.99
C ILE A 1 8.76 13.56 4.18
N VAL A 2 8.16 13.38 5.37
CA VAL A 2 7.20 12.31 5.63
C VAL A 2 5.84 12.96 5.89
N ILE A 3 4.82 12.50 5.19
CA ILE A 3 3.45 13.01 5.26
C ILE A 3 2.56 11.91 5.82
N ASN A 4 1.71 12.24 6.80
CA ASN A 4 0.63 11.36 7.21
C ASN A 4 -0.58 11.59 6.27
N LYS A 5 -0.69 10.80 5.20
CA LYS A 5 -1.77 10.91 4.22
C LYS A 5 -3.10 10.45 4.85
N PRO A 6 -4.18 11.23 4.79
CA PRO A 6 -5.51 10.76 5.23
C PRO A 6 -6.08 9.70 4.27
N SER A 7 -7.11 8.97 4.71
CA SER A 7 -7.95 8.15 3.83
C SER A 7 -8.74 9.04 2.87
N GLY A 8 -9.15 8.51 1.72
CA GLY A 8 -9.91 9.25 0.70
C GLY A 8 -9.06 10.13 -0.22
N LEU A 9 -7.80 10.42 0.13
CA LEU A 9 -6.91 11.25 -0.69
C LEU A 9 -6.11 10.42 -1.70
N VAL A 10 -6.28 10.71 -2.99
CA VAL A 10 -5.49 10.13 -4.09
C VAL A 10 -4.09 10.74 -4.14
N VAL A 11 -3.07 9.91 -4.38
CA VAL A 11 -1.67 10.37 -4.43
C VAL A 11 -1.35 11.10 -5.74
N HIS A 12 -1.67 10.49 -6.89
CA HIS A 12 -1.31 11.01 -8.22
C HIS A 12 -2.54 11.34 -9.06
N PRO A 13 -2.47 12.37 -9.91
CA PRO A 13 -3.44 12.57 -10.97
C PRO A 13 -3.55 11.33 -11.86
N GLY A 14 -4.77 11.01 -12.31
CA GLY A 14 -5.02 9.87 -13.17
C GLY A 14 -6.42 9.89 -13.78
N ALA A 15 -6.73 8.84 -14.55
CA ALA A 15 -8.06 8.65 -15.11
C ALA A 15 -9.11 8.59 -13.99
N GLY A 16 -10.03 9.55 -13.97
CA GLY A 16 -11.08 9.70 -12.97
C GLY A 16 -10.82 10.75 -11.88
N GLN A 17 -9.56 11.15 -11.63
CA GLN A 17 -9.25 12.22 -10.66
C GLN A 17 -7.97 12.96 -11.08
N ARG A 18 -8.16 14.11 -11.74
CA ARG A 18 -7.07 14.95 -12.26
C ARG A 18 -6.56 15.99 -11.26
N GLU A 19 -7.42 16.40 -10.34
CA GLU A 19 -7.16 17.46 -9.36
C GLU A 19 -7.44 16.99 -7.94
N HIS A 20 -7.11 17.83 -6.96
CA HIS A 20 -7.25 17.55 -5.53
C HIS A 20 -6.53 16.26 -5.09
N THR A 21 -5.32 16.06 -5.61
CA THR A 21 -4.42 14.96 -5.23
C THR A 21 -3.32 15.43 -4.29
N LEU A 22 -2.65 14.50 -3.62
CA LEU A 22 -1.49 14.82 -2.78
C LEU A 22 -0.38 15.53 -3.58
N VAL A 23 -0.15 15.14 -4.83
CA VAL A 23 0.81 15.83 -5.71
C VAL A 23 0.42 17.30 -5.93
N ASN A 24 -0.87 17.62 -6.11
CA ASN A 24 -1.30 19.01 -6.25
C ASN A 24 -1.00 19.82 -4.98
N ALA A 25 -1.31 19.26 -3.81
CA ALA A 25 -1.01 19.91 -2.52
C ALA A 25 0.50 20.09 -2.30
N LEU A 26 1.31 19.10 -2.68
CA LEU A 26 2.77 19.15 -2.60
C LEU A 26 3.36 20.25 -3.49
N LEU A 27 2.90 20.36 -4.73
CA LEU A 27 3.33 21.39 -5.67
C LEU A 27 2.94 22.80 -5.21
N HIS A 28 1.81 22.94 -4.51
CA HIS A 28 1.41 24.21 -3.91
C HIS A 28 2.28 24.59 -2.71
N HIS A 29 2.60 23.65 -1.83
CA HIS A 29 3.29 23.94 -0.57
C HIS A 29 4.81 23.98 -0.70
N PHE A 30 5.39 23.24 -1.65
CA PHE A 30 6.84 23.17 -1.83
C PHE A 30 7.27 23.80 -3.17
N PRO A 31 8.04 24.89 -3.15
CA PRO A 31 8.48 25.55 -4.39
C PRO A 31 9.43 24.69 -5.22
N LYS A 32 10.11 23.72 -4.58
CA LYS A 32 11.00 22.78 -5.25
C LYS A 32 10.93 21.39 -4.59
N LEU A 33 10.70 20.39 -5.43
CA LEU A 33 10.80 18.96 -5.11
C LEU A 33 11.69 18.29 -6.16
N SER A 34 12.02 17.01 -5.97
CA SER A 34 12.75 16.26 -6.99
C SER A 34 11.95 16.21 -8.29
N GLY A 35 12.61 16.47 -9.42
CA GLY A 35 12.00 16.44 -10.75
C GLY A 35 11.95 15.05 -11.38
N ILE A 36 12.56 14.06 -10.74
CA ILE A 36 12.54 12.66 -11.20
C ILE A 36 11.08 12.16 -11.16
N GLY A 37 10.64 11.57 -12.27
CA GLY A 37 9.23 11.23 -12.48
C GLY A 37 8.40 12.31 -13.18
N GLY A 38 9.05 13.42 -13.58
CA GLY A 38 8.44 14.50 -14.35
C GLY A 38 7.51 15.39 -13.52
N LYS A 39 6.82 16.32 -14.20
CA LYS A 39 5.90 17.28 -13.57
C LYS A 39 4.73 16.60 -12.85
N GLU A 40 4.38 15.37 -13.23
CA GLU A 40 3.23 14.65 -12.69
C GLU A 40 3.53 13.85 -11.40
N ARG A 41 4.81 13.61 -11.07
CA ARG A 41 5.21 12.82 -9.90
C ARG A 41 6.40 13.39 -9.12
N PRO A 42 6.45 14.71 -8.87
CA PRO A 42 7.60 15.34 -8.26
C PRO A 42 7.86 14.79 -6.85
N GLY A 43 9.06 14.26 -6.63
CA GLY A 43 9.48 13.72 -5.33
C GLY A 43 8.78 12.44 -4.87
N ILE A 44 7.86 11.87 -5.64
CA ILE A 44 7.12 10.68 -5.21
C ILE A 44 7.92 9.42 -5.55
N VAL A 45 8.32 8.67 -4.52
CA VAL A 45 9.07 7.42 -4.65
C VAL A 45 8.22 6.17 -4.38
N HIS A 46 7.07 6.35 -3.72
CA HIS A 46 6.08 5.31 -3.45
C HIS A 46 4.68 5.90 -3.28
N ARG A 47 3.64 5.06 -3.29
CA ARG A 47 2.25 5.49 -3.15
C ARG A 47 1.47 4.62 -2.18
N LEU A 48 0.48 5.22 -1.54
CA LEU A 48 -0.61 4.56 -0.84
C LEU A 48 -1.87 4.62 -1.69
N ASP A 49 -2.75 3.63 -1.55
CA ASP A 49 -4.06 3.68 -2.20
C ASP A 49 -4.95 4.76 -1.57
N LYS A 50 -6.00 5.17 -2.31
CA LYS A 50 -6.91 6.25 -1.92
C LYS A 50 -7.41 6.07 -0.47
N GLU A 51 -7.94 4.90 -0.18
CA GLU A 51 -8.52 4.55 1.13
C GLU A 51 -7.49 4.05 2.17
N THR A 52 -6.20 4.14 1.86
CA THR A 52 -5.13 3.80 2.82
C THR A 52 -4.59 5.07 3.44
N SER A 53 -4.62 5.17 4.76
CA SER A 53 -4.02 6.28 5.50
C SER A 53 -2.55 5.98 5.85
N GLY A 54 -1.80 6.99 6.27
CA GLY A 54 -0.49 6.79 6.91
C GLY A 54 0.69 7.44 6.19
N CYS A 55 1.90 7.01 6.58
CA CYS A 55 3.16 7.62 6.18
C CYS A 55 3.45 7.47 4.68
N LEU A 56 3.71 8.59 4.02
CA LEU A 56 4.20 8.68 2.66
C LEU A 56 5.48 9.53 2.64
N VAL A 57 6.53 9.01 2.03
CA VAL A 57 7.85 9.66 1.97
C VAL A 57 7.98 10.38 0.64
N VAL A 58 8.37 11.65 0.68
CA VAL A 58 8.54 12.53 -0.49
C VAL A 58 9.97 13.06 -0.52
N ALA A 59 10.65 12.86 -1.65
CA ALA A 59 12.00 13.31 -1.91
C ALA A 59 12.03 14.80 -2.34
N LYS A 60 12.75 15.63 -1.58
CA LYS A 60 12.95 17.05 -1.93
C LYS A 60 14.03 17.26 -3.00
N THR A 61 14.99 16.34 -3.09
CA THR A 61 16.15 16.43 -3.98
C THR A 61 16.29 15.17 -4.82
N ASP A 62 16.91 15.29 -5.99
CA ASP A 62 17.11 14.16 -6.90
C ASP A 62 18.04 13.09 -6.32
N VAL A 63 19.04 13.50 -5.53
CA VAL A 63 19.91 12.58 -4.78
C VAL A 63 19.09 11.73 -3.82
N ALA A 64 18.24 12.36 -2.99
CA ALA A 64 17.37 11.64 -2.06
C ALA A 64 16.37 10.75 -2.80
N HIS A 65 15.84 11.21 -3.94
CA HIS A 65 14.92 10.43 -4.76
C HIS A 65 15.59 9.16 -5.26
N ARG A 66 16.78 9.24 -5.86
CA ARG A 66 17.51 8.05 -6.35
C ARG A 66 17.80 7.06 -5.22
N GLY A 67 18.27 7.55 -4.07
CA GLY A 67 18.53 6.72 -2.91
C GLY A 67 17.27 5.99 -2.41
N LEU A 68 16.18 6.73 -2.18
CA LEU A 68 14.92 6.15 -1.74
C LEU A 68 14.33 5.17 -2.76
N SER A 69 14.33 5.53 -4.05
CA SER A 69 13.86 4.63 -5.12
C SER A 69 14.69 3.35 -5.19
N GLY A 70 16.00 3.43 -4.99
CA GLY A 70 16.89 2.27 -4.87
C GLY A 70 16.50 1.38 -3.69
N GLN A 71 16.28 1.96 -2.52
CA GLN A 71 15.85 1.20 -1.33
C GLN A 71 14.46 0.55 -1.48
N PHE A 72 13.50 1.25 -2.12
CA PHE A 72 12.19 0.68 -2.45
C PHE A 72 12.31 -0.49 -3.44
N ALA A 73 13.19 -0.37 -4.44
CA ALA A 73 13.45 -1.43 -5.42
C ALA A 73 14.15 -2.64 -4.78
N ALA A 74 15.14 -2.38 -3.92
CA ALA A 74 15.90 -3.39 -3.19
C ALA A 74 15.12 -4.00 -2.00
N ARG A 75 13.96 -3.45 -1.65
CA ARG A 75 13.12 -3.86 -0.50
C ARG A 75 13.82 -3.78 0.86
N THR A 76 14.71 -2.79 1.02
CA THR A 76 15.39 -2.55 2.30
C THR A 76 14.59 -1.65 3.26
N ILE A 77 13.50 -1.05 2.77
CA ILE A 77 12.58 -0.25 3.58
C ILE A 77 11.53 -1.14 4.24
N GLU A 78 11.39 -0.99 5.54
CA GLU A 78 10.31 -1.65 6.28
C GLU A 78 9.01 -0.85 6.19
N LYS A 79 7.93 -1.55 5.84
CA LYS A 79 6.58 -0.99 5.80
C LYS A 79 5.68 -1.79 6.71
N ILE A 80 5.18 -1.11 7.73
CA ILE A 80 4.31 -1.68 8.75
C ILE A 80 2.91 -1.13 8.51
N TYR A 81 1.91 -1.99 8.40
CA TYR A 81 0.52 -1.59 8.28
C TYR A 81 -0.29 -2.10 9.45
N LEU A 82 -1.12 -1.23 10.01
CA LEU A 82 -2.21 -1.63 10.89
C LEU A 82 -3.45 -1.85 10.02
N ALA A 83 -4.04 -3.03 10.10
CA ALA A 83 -5.15 -3.45 9.26
C ALA A 83 -6.29 -4.05 10.08
N LEU A 84 -7.52 -3.60 9.83
CA LEU A 84 -8.72 -4.26 10.32
C LEU A 84 -9.27 -5.17 9.23
N VAL A 85 -9.51 -6.43 9.57
CA VAL A 85 -9.97 -7.47 8.65
C VAL A 85 -11.27 -8.07 9.17
N ALA A 86 -12.22 -8.32 8.26
CA ALA A 86 -13.47 -9.00 8.59
C ALA A 86 -13.22 -10.49 8.92
N GLY A 87 -13.88 -10.98 9.98
CA GLY A 87 -13.77 -12.33 10.49
C GLY A 87 -12.56 -12.57 11.40
N LYS A 88 -12.47 -13.80 11.89
CA LYS A 88 -11.36 -14.27 12.73
C LYS A 88 -10.33 -15.03 11.91
N LEU A 89 -9.07 -14.59 11.94
CA LEU A 89 -7.97 -15.38 11.37
C LEU A 89 -7.69 -16.62 12.24
N ARG A 90 -7.41 -17.75 11.59
CA ARG A 90 -7.14 -19.02 12.26
C ARG A 90 -5.80 -19.02 13.01
N LYS A 91 -4.80 -18.36 12.44
CA LYS A 91 -3.44 -18.30 12.99
C LYS A 91 -3.16 -16.89 13.51
N SER A 92 -2.49 -16.79 14.65
CA SER A 92 -2.04 -15.53 15.25
C SER A 92 -0.89 -14.87 14.48
N THR A 93 -0.20 -15.62 13.63
CA THR A 93 0.83 -15.14 12.70
C THR A 93 0.79 -15.94 11.40
N GLY A 94 1.28 -15.36 10.32
CA GLY A 94 1.47 -16.12 9.09
C GLY A 94 2.01 -15.29 7.94
N THR A 95 2.21 -15.98 6.83
CA THR A 95 2.73 -15.41 5.59
C THR A 95 1.75 -15.71 4.46
N VAL A 96 1.45 -14.70 3.65
CA VAL A 96 0.66 -14.80 2.42
C VAL A 96 1.59 -14.50 1.25
N GLU A 97 1.84 -15.51 0.42
CA GLU A 97 2.69 -15.43 -0.77
C GLU A 97 1.87 -15.80 -1.99
N GLU A 98 1.60 -14.82 -2.86
CA GLU A 98 0.75 -14.98 -4.04
C GLU A 98 1.30 -14.18 -5.20
N LYS A 99 0.97 -14.58 -6.43
CA LYS A 99 1.20 -13.74 -7.62
C LYS A 99 0.01 -12.81 -7.79
N ILE A 100 0.22 -11.50 -7.80
CA ILE A 100 -0.85 -10.50 -7.93
C ILE A 100 -0.68 -9.72 -9.22
N GLY A 101 -1.73 -9.63 -10.02
CA GLY A 101 -1.76 -8.86 -11.25
C GLY A 101 -3.11 -8.20 -11.47
N ARG A 102 -3.29 -7.57 -12.64
CA ARG A 102 -4.60 -7.00 -13.02
C ARG A 102 -5.63 -8.12 -13.15
N HIS A 103 -6.84 -7.87 -12.67
CA HIS A 103 -7.93 -8.82 -12.83
C HIS A 103 -8.25 -8.98 -14.33
N PRO A 104 -8.49 -10.21 -14.83
CA PRO A 104 -8.57 -10.49 -16.27
C PRO A 104 -9.74 -9.79 -16.98
N VAL A 105 -10.84 -9.55 -16.27
CA VAL A 105 -12.04 -8.88 -16.78
C VAL A 105 -12.14 -7.43 -16.28
N ASP A 106 -12.30 -7.22 -14.97
CA ASP A 106 -12.34 -5.89 -14.35
C ASP A 106 -10.96 -5.23 -14.23
N ARG A 107 -10.62 -4.30 -15.13
CA ARG A 107 -9.31 -3.62 -15.15
C ARG A 107 -9.04 -2.72 -13.94
N GLN A 108 -10.07 -2.30 -13.21
CA GLN A 108 -9.91 -1.49 -12.00
C GLN A 108 -9.45 -2.33 -10.80
N ARG A 109 -9.73 -3.64 -10.84
CA ARG A 109 -9.35 -4.58 -9.78
C ARG A 109 -8.01 -5.25 -10.06
N MET A 110 -7.38 -5.68 -8.99
CA MET A 110 -6.23 -6.57 -9.02
C MET A 110 -6.72 -7.97 -8.57
N SER A 111 -6.00 -9.04 -8.89
CA SER A 111 -6.40 -10.42 -8.60
C SER A 111 -5.20 -11.36 -8.52
N THR A 112 -5.33 -12.44 -7.75
CA THR A 112 -4.40 -13.56 -7.74
C THR A 112 -4.58 -14.49 -8.94
N ALA A 113 -5.72 -14.42 -9.62
CA ALA A 113 -6.00 -15.20 -10.84
C ALA A 113 -5.39 -14.60 -12.12
N SER A 114 -4.55 -13.57 -11.99
CA SER A 114 -3.95 -12.89 -13.13
C SER A 114 -2.87 -13.74 -13.79
N ARG A 115 -2.95 -13.93 -15.12
CA ARG A 115 -1.91 -14.64 -15.90
C ARG A 115 -0.55 -13.94 -15.87
N ARG A 116 -0.51 -12.62 -15.64
CA ARG A 116 0.70 -11.80 -15.57
C ARG A 116 0.89 -11.19 -14.16
N GLY A 117 0.71 -12.02 -13.14
CA GLY A 117 0.90 -11.61 -11.75
C GLY A 117 2.38 -11.46 -11.37
N ARG A 118 2.69 -10.47 -10.53
CA ARG A 118 4.01 -10.30 -9.91
C ARG A 118 4.01 -10.94 -8.53
N ALA A 119 5.11 -11.57 -8.14
CA ALA A 119 5.24 -12.17 -6.81
C ALA A 119 5.07 -11.11 -5.71
N ALA A 120 4.21 -11.40 -4.75
CA ALA A 120 3.92 -10.54 -3.62
C ALA A 120 3.90 -11.38 -2.33
N LYS A 121 4.76 -11.00 -1.39
CA LYS A 121 4.86 -11.60 -0.06
C LYS A 121 4.36 -10.63 1.00
N THR A 122 3.66 -11.14 1.99
CA THR A 122 3.20 -10.36 3.13
C THR A 122 3.17 -11.19 4.38
N GLU A 123 3.75 -10.65 5.44
CA GLU A 123 3.73 -11.25 6.75
C GLU A 123 2.75 -10.49 7.64
N TYR A 124 2.02 -11.22 8.48
CA TYR A 124 1.06 -10.64 9.40
C TYR A 124 1.17 -11.25 10.80
N ARG A 125 0.78 -10.44 11.78
CA ARG A 125 0.58 -10.80 13.19
C ARG A 125 -0.75 -10.23 13.67
N VAL A 126 -1.59 -11.07 14.24
CA VAL A 126 -2.82 -10.68 14.92
C VAL A 126 -2.47 -9.97 16.22
N LEU A 127 -2.98 -8.75 16.39
CA LEU A 127 -2.89 -8.00 17.64
C LEU A 127 -4.07 -8.27 18.55
N SER A 128 -5.26 -8.29 17.97
CA SER A 128 -6.52 -8.52 18.68
C SER A 128 -7.55 -9.09 17.72
N SER A 129 -8.46 -9.92 18.21
CA SER A 129 -9.51 -10.53 17.39
C SER A 129 -10.77 -10.80 18.18
N SER A 130 -11.91 -10.56 17.55
CA SER A 130 -13.22 -11.08 17.94
C SER A 130 -13.72 -12.10 16.89
N ASN A 131 -14.92 -12.61 17.05
CA ASN A 131 -15.53 -13.51 16.05
C ASN A 131 -15.84 -12.77 14.73
N GLU A 132 -16.08 -11.46 14.79
CA GLU A 132 -16.52 -10.66 13.64
C GLU A 132 -15.37 -9.92 12.96
N MET A 133 -14.31 -9.60 13.68
CA MET A 133 -13.22 -8.76 13.18
C MET A 133 -11.89 -9.16 13.80
N SER A 134 -10.80 -8.92 13.08
CA SER A 134 -9.47 -9.05 13.62
C SER A 134 -8.58 -7.87 13.21
N LEU A 135 -7.82 -7.34 14.18
CA LEU A 135 -6.84 -6.28 14.02
C LEU A 135 -5.45 -6.90 13.91
N HIS A 136 -4.69 -6.50 12.90
CA HIS A 136 -3.38 -7.08 12.62
C HIS A 136 -2.33 -6.02 12.29
N ILE A 137 -1.10 -6.30 12.69
CA ILE A 137 0.09 -5.67 12.12
C ILE A 137 0.54 -6.50 10.92
N ARG A 138 0.91 -5.81 9.86
CA ARG A 138 1.43 -6.39 8.63
C ARG A 138 2.80 -5.80 8.32
N CYS A 139 3.80 -6.64 8.09
CA CYS A 139 5.05 -6.22 7.48
C CYS A 139 5.03 -6.63 6.00
N GLY A 140 5.09 -5.64 5.10
CA GLY A 140 4.94 -5.86 3.67
C GLY A 140 6.22 -5.54 2.91
N SER A 141 6.84 -6.54 2.30
CA SER A 141 8.06 -6.37 1.49
C SER A 141 7.80 -6.09 0.00
N THR A 142 6.57 -6.21 -0.53
CA THR A 142 6.33 -5.84 -1.95
C THR A 142 4.90 -5.36 -2.28
N PHE A 143 4.80 -4.34 -3.16
CA PHE A 143 3.59 -3.80 -3.82
C PHE A 143 2.29 -4.02 -3.04
N SER A 144 2.07 -3.16 -2.05
CA SER A 144 0.95 -3.21 -1.12
C SER A 144 -0.39 -3.04 -1.83
N ILE A 145 -0.99 -4.15 -2.24
CA ILE A 145 -2.43 -4.26 -2.50
C ILE A 145 -2.99 -5.09 -1.34
N LEU A 146 -2.97 -4.47 -0.16
CA LEU A 146 -3.42 -5.10 1.09
C LEU A 146 -4.77 -5.84 0.98
N PRO A 147 -5.78 -5.30 0.27
CA PRO A 147 -7.10 -5.92 0.21
C PRO A 147 -7.08 -7.33 -0.40
N ILE A 148 -6.21 -7.56 -1.38
CA ILE A 148 -6.23 -8.80 -2.17
C ILE A 148 -5.61 -9.95 -1.42
N GLN A 149 -4.49 -9.70 -0.76
CA GLN A 149 -3.78 -10.76 -0.05
C GLN A 149 -4.63 -11.34 1.08
N PHE A 150 -5.45 -10.54 1.77
CA PHE A 150 -6.39 -11.09 2.75
C PHE A 150 -7.59 -11.78 2.09
N SER A 151 -8.12 -11.26 0.98
CA SER A 151 -9.18 -11.97 0.25
C SER A 151 -8.73 -13.34 -0.30
N ALA A 152 -7.43 -13.51 -0.56
CA ALA A 152 -6.84 -14.75 -1.03
C ALA A 152 -6.61 -15.78 0.10
N THR A 153 -6.61 -15.36 1.37
CA THR A 153 -6.58 -16.32 2.49
C THR A 153 -7.89 -17.08 2.51
N ARG A 154 -7.90 -18.30 1.96
CA ARG A 154 -9.05 -19.21 1.98
C ARG A 154 -9.30 -19.63 3.43
N SER A 155 -10.08 -18.82 4.16
CA SER A 155 -10.74 -19.29 5.36
C SER A 155 -11.81 -20.30 4.95
N THR A 156 -11.79 -21.46 5.59
CA THR A 156 -12.79 -22.53 5.42
C THR A 156 -14.13 -22.18 6.10
N ALA A 157 -14.24 -20.99 6.71
CA ALA A 157 -15.51 -20.41 7.18
C ALA A 157 -16.23 -19.68 6.04
N LYS A 158 -17.57 -19.67 6.06
CA LYS A 158 -18.50 -19.13 5.03
C LYS A 158 -18.25 -17.66 4.58
N ARG A 159 -17.25 -16.95 5.10
CA ARG A 159 -16.86 -15.59 4.70
C ARG A 159 -15.35 -15.47 4.58
N THR A 160 -14.87 -15.05 3.40
CA THR A 160 -13.47 -14.70 3.16
C THR A 160 -13.10 -13.41 3.89
N PRO A 161 -11.92 -13.34 4.53
CA PRO A 161 -11.51 -12.13 5.24
C PRO A 161 -11.32 -10.96 4.28
N LYS A 162 -11.98 -9.82 4.54
CA LYS A 162 -11.88 -8.60 3.72
C LYS A 162 -11.23 -7.48 4.54
N LEU A 163 -10.27 -6.76 3.95
CA LEU A 163 -9.70 -5.57 4.58
C LEU A 163 -10.77 -4.46 4.68
N LEU A 164 -10.96 -3.92 5.88
CA LEU A 164 -11.90 -2.84 6.19
C LEU A 164 -11.20 -1.48 6.25
N HIS A 165 -10.03 -1.42 6.88
CA HIS A 165 -9.22 -0.20 6.97
C HIS A 165 -7.72 -0.54 7.04
N GLY A 166 -6.88 0.36 6.54
CA GLY A 166 -5.42 0.22 6.57
C GLY A 166 -4.70 1.53 6.86
N LYS A 167 -3.79 1.54 7.84
CA LYS A 167 -2.87 2.64 8.15
C LYS A 167 -1.43 2.19 7.96
N CYS A 168 -0.66 2.89 7.15
CA CYS A 168 0.74 2.60 6.85
C CYS A 168 1.71 3.41 7.71
N CYS A 169 2.79 2.78 8.16
CA CYS A 169 3.98 3.40 8.71
C CYS A 169 5.17 2.92 7.86
N THR A 170 6.08 3.84 7.52
CA THR A 170 7.30 3.51 6.77
C THR A 170 8.48 3.84 7.67
N LEU A 171 9.29 2.84 7.98
CA LEU A 171 10.52 2.99 8.73
C LEU A 171 11.68 2.86 7.75
N GLY A 172 12.52 3.88 7.68
CA GLY A 172 13.85 3.75 7.10
C GLY A 172 14.80 3.32 8.21
N ASN A 173 15.72 2.41 7.88
CA ASN A 173 16.92 2.22 8.69
C ASN A 173 17.80 3.48 8.63
#